data_AF-A0A183TWI2-F1
#
_entry.id   AF-A0A183TWI2-F1
#
_cell.length_a   1.000
_cell.length_b   1.000
_cell.length_c   1.000
_cell.angle_alpha   90.00
_cell.angle_beta   90.00
_cell.angle_gamma   90.00
#
_symmetry.space_group_name_H-M   'P 1'
#
loop_
_entity.id
_entity.type
_entity.pdbx_description
1 polymer ?
#
loop_
_entity_poly.entity_id
_entity_poly.type
_entity_poly.pdbx_seq_one_letter_code
_entity_poly.pdbx_strand_id
1 'polypeptide(L)'
;MTKRCCTVKISSDEDDNGSACSDGDLFDSREAEIHDFEEEQHRQRNIYSLRFWADFEGATHLHEYPYMFGVSPFYDFVVNEDELKLQRAILETFTHFAKYGTPSTEEYPWEPVTAEHPLRHMRFRPESKVQEGFLEENIAFWELMNEYDYDIIRGVRRSHQTGKDEL
;
A
#
# COMPACT_ATOMS: atom_id res chain seq x y z
N MET A 1 -17.05 14.16 16.52
CA MET A 1 -15.87 14.26 15.63
C MET A 1 -15.92 13.06 14.70
N THR A 2 -16.32 13.27 13.46
CA THR A 2 -16.51 12.19 12.47
C THR A 2 -15.25 12.13 11.64
N LYS A 3 -14.41 11.10 11.83
CA LYS A 3 -13.25 10.85 10.99
C LYS A 3 -13.76 10.45 9.60
N ARG A 4 -13.34 11.15 8.56
CA ARG A 4 -13.65 10.80 7.16
C ARG A 4 -12.58 9.81 6.69
N CYS A 5 -13.01 8.61 6.31
CA CYS A 5 -12.16 7.65 5.63
C CYS A 5 -11.80 8.21 4.24
N CYS A 6 -10.51 8.37 3.95
CA CYS A 6 -10.04 8.76 2.62
C CYS A 6 -9.97 7.53 1.72
N THR A 7 -10.94 7.39 0.83
CA THR A 7 -10.84 6.45 -0.30
C THR A 7 -9.85 7.02 -1.32
N VAL A 8 -8.67 6.42 -1.44
CA VAL A 8 -7.73 6.72 -2.53
C VAL A 8 -8.27 6.06 -3.79
N LYS A 9 -8.80 6.86 -4.72
CA LYS A 9 -9.07 6.42 -6.09
C LYS A 9 -7.78 6.56 -6.89
N ILE A 10 -7.25 5.46 -7.39
CA ILE A 10 -6.23 5.47 -8.43
C ILE A 10 -6.99 5.72 -9.74
N SER A 11 -6.95 6.94 -10.28
CA SER A 11 -7.33 7.18 -11.67
C SER A 11 -6.12 6.90 -12.55
N SER A 12 -6.27 5.90 -13.42
CA SER A 12 -5.37 5.71 -14.55
C SER A 12 -5.95 6.55 -15.69
N ASP A 13 -5.48 7.78 -15.83
CA ASP A 13 -5.78 8.60 -17.00
C ASP A 13 -4.84 8.16 -18.14
N GLU A 14 -5.35 7.33 -19.06
CA GLU A 14 -4.88 7.30 -20.45
C GLU A 14 -6.09 7.10 -21.39
N ASP A 15 -6.11 7.92 -22.43
CA ASP A 15 -7.28 8.37 -23.20
C ASP A 15 -7.92 7.36 -24.18
N ASP A 16 -9.20 7.63 -24.45
CA ASP A 16 -9.99 7.46 -25.68
C ASP A 16 -9.99 6.10 -26.44
N ASN A 17 -11.10 5.36 -26.30
CA ASN A 17 -11.97 5.09 -27.47
C ASN A 17 -13.40 4.69 -27.01
N GLY A 18 -14.40 5.42 -27.51
CA GLY A 18 -15.80 5.26 -27.14
C GLY A 18 -16.41 3.93 -27.56
N SER A 19 -17.12 3.30 -26.64
CA SER A 19 -18.33 2.54 -26.93
C SER A 19 -19.24 2.59 -25.71
N ALA A 20 -20.42 3.16 -25.91
CA ALA A 20 -21.47 3.28 -24.89
C ALA A 20 -21.86 1.90 -24.35
N CYS A 21 -21.84 1.76 -23.02
CA CYS A 21 -22.59 0.73 -22.31
C CYS A 21 -23.69 1.44 -21.52
N SER A 22 -24.91 1.13 -21.93
CA SER A 22 -26.18 1.64 -21.44
C SER A 22 -26.45 1.38 -19.96
N ASP A 23 -27.22 2.30 -19.38
CA ASP A 23 -27.73 2.30 -18.02
C ASP A 23 -28.30 0.95 -17.56
N GLY A 24 -27.78 0.46 -16.44
CA GLY A 24 -28.45 -0.56 -15.65
C GLY A 24 -27.55 -1.68 -15.16
N ASP A 25 -26.53 -1.37 -14.37
CA ASP A 25 -25.98 -2.33 -13.42
C ASP A 25 -25.92 -1.69 -12.03
N LEU A 26 -26.81 -2.19 -11.18
CA LEU A 26 -26.94 -1.94 -9.76
C LEU A 26 -25.62 -2.35 -9.08
N PHE A 27 -24.70 -1.41 -8.89
CA PHE A 27 -23.49 -1.63 -8.09
C PHE A 27 -23.89 -1.92 -6.64
N ASP A 28 -23.85 -3.19 -6.26
CA ASP A 28 -23.93 -3.66 -4.88
C ASP A 28 -22.77 -3.01 -4.12
N SER A 29 -23.09 -1.96 -3.37
CA SER A 29 -22.16 -1.24 -2.49
C SER A 29 -21.84 -2.14 -1.30
N ARG A 30 -21.05 -3.19 -1.54
CA ARG A 30 -20.35 -3.86 -0.45
C ARG A 30 -19.22 -2.93 -0.05
N GLU A 31 -19.24 -2.48 1.19
CA GLU A 31 -18.10 -1.85 1.85
C GLU A 31 -16.86 -2.70 1.54
N ALA A 32 -15.95 -2.19 0.72
CA ALA A 32 -14.73 -2.91 0.38
C ALA A 32 -13.89 -3.01 1.65
N GLU A 33 -13.54 -4.23 2.03
CA GLU A 33 -12.71 -4.48 3.19
C GLU A 33 -11.26 -4.07 2.86
N ILE A 34 -10.75 -3.05 3.58
CA ILE A 34 -9.43 -2.49 3.34
C ILE A 34 -8.43 -3.23 4.24
N HIS A 35 -7.37 -3.73 3.61
CA HIS A 35 -6.25 -4.41 4.27
C HIS A 35 -4.95 -3.75 3.84
N ASP A 36 -4.24 -3.15 4.81
CA ASP A 36 -2.95 -2.49 4.59
C ASP A 36 -1.79 -3.38 5.06
N PHE A 37 -0.61 -3.24 4.44
CA PHE A 37 0.58 -4.00 4.83
C PHE A 37 1.88 -3.18 4.84
N GLU A 38 2.83 -3.64 5.65
CA GLU A 38 4.23 -3.18 5.69
C GLU A 38 5.16 -4.38 5.46
N GLU A 39 6.24 -4.20 4.71
CA GLU A 39 7.32 -5.17 4.57
C GLU A 39 8.61 -4.61 5.17
N GLU A 40 9.36 -5.43 5.90
CA GLU A 40 10.64 -5.00 6.47
C GLU A 40 11.63 -6.18 6.51
N GLN A 41 12.91 -5.94 6.28
CA GLN A 41 13.86 -7.01 5.95
C GLN A 41 15.09 -7.12 6.83
N HIS A 42 15.82 -8.24 6.64
CA HIS A 42 17.19 -8.43 7.11
C HIS A 42 18.13 -8.61 5.92
N ARG A 43 19.15 -7.73 5.86
CA ARG A 43 20.37 -7.76 5.04
C ARG A 43 20.31 -8.60 3.74
N GLN A 44 19.86 -7.98 2.66
CA GLN A 44 20.16 -8.47 1.30
C GLN A 44 21.24 -7.59 0.67
N ARG A 45 22.33 -8.21 0.24
CA ARG A 45 23.42 -7.51 -0.47
C ARG A 45 23.00 -7.41 -1.94
N ASN A 46 23.25 -6.22 -2.50
CA ASN A 46 23.59 -5.98 -3.92
C ASN A 46 22.48 -5.44 -4.85
N ILE A 47 21.91 -4.26 -4.56
CA ILE A 47 21.28 -3.42 -5.61
C ILE A 47 22.38 -2.64 -6.34
N TYR A 48 22.70 -3.06 -7.58
CA TYR A 48 23.75 -2.44 -8.40
C TYR A 48 23.29 -1.09 -8.98
N SER A 49 23.32 -0.04 -8.14
CA SER A 49 23.48 1.38 -8.50
C SER A 49 23.56 2.29 -7.27
N LEU A 50 23.06 1.83 -6.11
CA LEU A 50 23.08 2.53 -4.81
C LEU A 50 24.33 2.22 -3.95
N ARG A 51 25.32 1.50 -4.49
CA ARG A 51 26.49 1.03 -3.74
C ARG A 51 27.48 2.12 -3.31
N PHE A 52 27.27 3.37 -3.69
CA PHE A 52 28.24 4.44 -3.41
C PHE A 52 28.03 5.16 -2.08
N TRP A 53 26.85 5.06 -1.43
CA TRP A 53 26.59 5.76 -0.17
C TRP A 53 25.60 4.96 0.72
N ALA A 54 26.15 4.27 1.73
CA ALA A 54 25.47 3.59 2.86
C ALA A 54 24.87 2.19 2.60
N ASP A 55 25.11 1.29 3.58
CA ASP A 55 24.31 0.09 3.80
C ASP A 55 22.94 0.54 4.32
N PHE A 56 21.87 0.21 3.63
CA PHE A 56 20.50 0.48 4.07
C PHE A 56 19.86 -0.82 4.57
N GLU A 57 19.21 -0.74 5.73
CA GLU A 57 18.39 -1.82 6.28
C GLU A 57 16.92 -1.41 6.09
N GLY A 58 16.15 -2.24 5.38
CA GLY A 58 14.73 -1.99 5.10
C GLY A 58 14.28 -2.56 3.75
N ALA A 59 12.97 -2.73 3.59
CA ALA A 59 12.39 -3.05 2.29
C ALA A 59 12.38 -1.78 1.42
N THR A 60 12.89 -1.91 0.19
CA THR A 60 12.86 -0.81 -0.79
C THR A 60 11.71 -1.01 -1.76
N HIS A 61 11.41 0.00 -2.56
CA HIS A 61 10.36 -0.11 -3.57
C HIS A 61 10.65 -1.27 -4.54
N LEU A 62 9.62 -2.07 -4.86
CA LEU A 62 9.65 -3.28 -5.72
C LEU A 62 10.32 -4.50 -5.09
N HIS A 63 10.56 -4.50 -3.78
CA HIS A 63 11.22 -5.61 -3.11
C HIS A 63 10.29 -6.80 -2.82
N GLU A 64 8.99 -6.65 -3.02
CA GLU A 64 8.00 -7.72 -2.92
C GLU A 64 8.05 -8.71 -4.12
N TYR A 65 8.66 -8.29 -5.23
CA TYR A 65 8.65 -9.01 -6.51
C TYR A 65 9.30 -10.40 -6.47
N PRO A 66 10.46 -10.62 -5.80
CA PRO A 66 11.04 -11.96 -5.72
C PRO A 66 10.15 -12.93 -4.97
N TYR A 67 9.42 -12.45 -3.95
CA TYR A 67 8.51 -13.28 -3.16
C TYR A 67 7.26 -13.65 -3.96
N MET A 68 6.68 -12.70 -4.70
CA MET A 68 5.44 -12.90 -5.46
C MET A 68 5.65 -13.60 -6.81
N PHE A 69 6.71 -13.24 -7.53
CA PHE A 69 6.88 -13.60 -8.95
C PHE A 69 8.20 -14.33 -9.23
N GLY A 70 9.11 -14.42 -8.27
CA GLY A 70 10.44 -15.02 -8.47
C GLY A 70 11.34 -14.21 -9.41
N VAL A 71 11.06 -12.91 -9.59
CA VAL A 71 11.83 -12.01 -10.45
C VAL A 71 12.53 -10.96 -9.59
N SER A 72 13.83 -10.78 -9.81
CA SER A 72 14.64 -9.75 -9.17
C SER A 72 15.52 -9.05 -10.21
N PRO A 73 15.06 -7.92 -10.79
CA PRO A 73 15.77 -7.28 -11.89
C PRO A 73 17.00 -6.47 -11.45
N PHE A 74 17.10 -6.12 -10.16
CA PHE A 74 18.11 -5.17 -9.67
C PHE A 74 19.15 -5.77 -8.71
N TYR A 75 18.95 -7.01 -8.24
CA TYR A 75 19.83 -7.68 -7.27
C TYR A 75 19.71 -9.20 -7.34
N ASP A 76 20.71 -9.88 -6.79
CA ASP A 76 20.66 -11.34 -6.62
C ASP A 76 19.85 -11.68 -5.37
N PHE A 77 18.67 -12.27 -5.56
CA PHE A 77 17.82 -12.70 -4.45
C PHE A 77 18.26 -14.08 -3.95
N VAL A 78 18.72 -14.14 -2.70
CA VAL A 78 19.18 -15.38 -2.06
C VAL A 78 18.11 -15.87 -1.09
N VAL A 79 17.46 -16.97 -1.46
CA VAL A 79 16.44 -17.61 -0.62
C VAL A 79 17.11 -18.29 0.58
N ASN A 80 16.66 -17.94 1.78
CA ASN A 80 16.96 -18.65 3.02
C ASN A 80 15.65 -19.07 3.72
N GLU A 81 15.75 -19.78 4.86
CA GLU A 81 14.59 -20.25 5.64
C GLU A 81 13.62 -19.11 6.01
N ASP A 82 14.14 -17.94 6.37
CA ASP A 82 13.34 -16.79 6.76
C ASP A 82 12.68 -16.11 5.55
N GLU A 83 13.37 -16.06 4.41
CA GLU A 83 12.78 -15.60 3.15
C GLU A 83 11.66 -16.55 2.66
N LEU A 84 11.79 -17.86 2.91
CA LEU A 84 10.75 -18.83 2.58
C LEU A 84 9.50 -18.64 3.45
N LYS A 85 9.66 -18.31 4.74
CA LYS A 85 8.52 -17.98 5.62
C LYS A 85 7.81 -16.72 5.13
N LEU A 86 8.59 -15.68 4.82
CA LEU A 86 8.07 -14.43 4.28
C LEU A 86 7.33 -14.65 2.94
N GLN A 87 7.94 -15.42 2.03
CA GLN A 87 7.32 -15.79 0.77
C GLN A 87 5.99 -16.53 0.96
N ARG A 88 5.95 -17.47 1.92
CA ARG A 88 4.72 -18.21 2.23
C ARG A 88 3.62 -17.27 2.72
N ALA A 89 3.94 -16.40 3.68
CA ALA A 89 2.98 -15.45 4.23
C ALA A 89 2.38 -14.55 3.14
N ILE A 90 3.21 -13.99 2.25
CA ILE A 90 2.77 -13.13 1.15
C ILE A 90 1.90 -13.91 0.17
N LEU A 91 2.36 -15.07 -0.33
CA LEU A 91 1.63 -15.84 -1.34
C LEU A 91 0.31 -16.40 -0.79
N GLU A 92 0.30 -16.88 0.45
CA GLU A 92 -0.89 -17.45 1.06
C GLU A 92 -1.98 -16.38 1.25
N THR A 93 -1.64 -15.27 1.89
CA THR A 93 -2.57 -14.15 2.11
C THR A 93 -3.05 -13.54 0.78
N PHE A 94 -2.15 -13.34 -0.19
CA PHE A 94 -2.50 -12.82 -1.52
C PHE A 94 -3.42 -13.75 -2.29
N THR A 95 -3.14 -15.06 -2.30
CA THR A 95 -4.00 -16.03 -3.00
C THR A 95 -5.33 -16.25 -2.30
N HIS A 96 -5.37 -16.15 -0.97
CA HIS A 96 -6.62 -16.19 -0.21
C HIS A 96 -7.49 -14.98 -0.53
N PHE A 97 -6.89 -13.79 -0.61
CA PHE A 97 -7.58 -12.58 -1.05
C PHE A 97 -8.16 -12.73 -2.45
N ALA A 98 -7.35 -13.21 -3.41
CA ALA A 98 -7.81 -13.42 -4.78
C ALA A 98 -8.96 -14.44 -4.89
N LYS A 99 -9.04 -15.43 -3.99
CA LYS A 99 -10.07 -16.47 -4.00
C LYS A 99 -11.34 -16.09 -3.25
N TYR A 100 -11.20 -15.44 -2.10
CA TYR A 100 -12.29 -15.28 -1.12
C TYR A 100 -12.62 -13.82 -0.81
N GLY A 101 -11.85 -12.87 -1.33
CA GLY A 101 -12.02 -11.44 -1.07
C GLY A 101 -11.45 -10.98 0.28
N THR A 102 -10.77 -11.86 1.02
CA THR A 102 -10.11 -11.54 2.29
C THR A 102 -8.72 -12.19 2.33
N PRO A 103 -7.66 -11.48 2.78
CA PRO A 103 -6.32 -12.04 2.91
C PRO A 103 -6.13 -12.88 4.18
N SER A 104 -7.12 -12.92 5.08
CA SER A 104 -7.04 -13.58 6.38
C SER A 104 -7.08 -15.10 6.26
N THR A 105 -6.11 -15.80 6.84
CA THR A 105 -6.06 -17.28 6.91
C THR A 105 -5.96 -17.78 8.35
N GLU A 106 -6.04 -19.10 8.56
CA GLU A 106 -5.87 -19.68 9.90
C GLU A 106 -4.46 -19.44 10.47
N GLU A 107 -3.43 -19.48 9.60
CA GLU A 107 -2.05 -19.21 9.99
C GLU A 107 -1.76 -17.71 10.10
N TYR A 108 -2.42 -16.90 9.26
CA TYR A 108 -2.23 -15.45 9.18
C TYR A 108 -3.56 -14.72 9.39
N PRO A 109 -4.03 -14.58 10.64
CA PRO A 109 -5.22 -13.81 10.93
C PRO A 109 -4.95 -12.34 10.61
N TRP A 110 -5.66 -11.81 9.62
CA TRP A 110 -5.51 -10.45 9.14
C TRP A 110 -6.84 -9.71 9.24
N GLU A 111 -7.07 -9.09 10.39
CA GLU A 111 -8.29 -8.31 10.58
C GLU A 111 -8.28 -7.05 9.73
N PRO A 112 -9.44 -6.65 9.20
CA PRO A 112 -9.56 -5.43 8.42
C PRO A 112 -9.30 -4.17 9.22
N VAL A 113 -8.98 -3.11 8.48
CA VAL A 113 -8.93 -1.74 8.99
C VAL A 113 -10.34 -1.29 9.35
N THR A 114 -10.49 -0.70 10.54
CA THR A 114 -11.77 -0.15 11.01
C THR A 114 -11.61 1.30 11.45
N ALA A 115 -12.73 2.00 11.70
CA ALA A 115 -12.68 3.37 12.21
C ALA A 115 -12.02 3.47 13.60
N GLU A 116 -12.12 2.40 14.40
CA GLU A 116 -11.48 2.25 15.70
C GLU A 116 -9.98 1.92 15.57
N HIS A 117 -9.60 1.24 14.48
CA HIS A 117 -8.25 0.77 14.20
C HIS A 117 -7.76 1.23 12.80
N PRO A 118 -7.63 2.56 12.58
CA PRO A 118 -7.37 3.12 11.25
C PRO A 118 -5.93 2.94 10.77
N LEU A 119 -5.00 2.53 11.65
CA LEU A 119 -3.58 2.33 11.35
C LEU A 119 -3.16 0.86 11.45
N ARG A 120 -4.15 -0.05 11.44
CA ARG A 120 -3.93 -1.48 11.45
C ARG A 120 -3.36 -1.93 10.12
N HIS A 121 -2.34 -2.76 10.18
CA HIS A 121 -1.69 -3.30 8.98
C HIS A 121 -1.07 -4.66 9.28
N MET A 122 -0.89 -5.47 8.26
CA MET A 122 -0.09 -6.70 8.36
C MET A 122 1.39 -6.35 8.18
N ARG A 123 2.22 -6.70 9.16
CA ARG A 123 3.67 -6.56 9.02
C ARG A 123 4.27 -7.88 8.59
N PHE A 124 4.76 -7.91 7.35
CA PHE A 124 5.43 -9.04 6.76
C PHE A 124 6.88 -9.12 7.23
N ARG A 125 7.15 -10.18 8.00
CA ARG A 125 8.45 -10.58 8.55
C ARG A 125 8.51 -12.12 8.56
N PRO A 126 9.66 -12.74 8.87
CA PRO A 126 9.69 -14.19 9.11
C PRO A 126 8.67 -14.65 10.16
N GLU A 127 8.36 -13.77 11.11
CA GLU A 127 7.21 -13.87 12.03
C GLU A 127 6.17 -12.79 11.66
N SER A 128 5.36 -13.05 10.63
CA SER A 128 4.37 -12.09 10.13
C SER A 128 3.18 -11.97 11.09
N LYS A 129 2.74 -10.73 11.36
CA LYS A 129 1.62 -10.46 12.27
C LYS A 129 0.99 -9.09 12.01
N VAL A 130 -0.28 -8.96 12.39
CA VAL A 130 -0.97 -7.67 12.42
C VAL A 130 -0.37 -6.76 13.50
N GLN A 131 -0.19 -5.49 13.15
CA GLN A 131 0.31 -4.42 14.02
C GLN A 131 -0.52 -3.14 13.84
N GLU A 132 -0.27 -2.16 14.68
CA GLU A 132 -0.94 -0.87 14.73
C GLU A 132 0.10 0.26 14.74
N GLY A 133 -0.31 1.46 14.35
CA GLY A 133 0.53 2.66 14.49
C GLY A 133 1.59 2.83 13.41
N PHE A 134 1.40 2.26 12.21
CA PHE A 134 2.33 2.46 11.10
C PHE A 134 2.42 3.94 10.72
N LEU A 135 3.62 4.52 10.84
CA LEU A 135 3.94 5.91 10.46
C LEU A 135 2.97 6.96 11.03
N GLU A 136 2.44 6.74 12.24
CA GLU A 136 1.40 7.58 12.84
C GLU A 136 1.79 9.07 12.88
N GLU A 137 3.02 9.38 13.29
CA GLU A 137 3.52 10.76 13.36
C GLU A 137 3.61 11.43 11.98
N ASN A 138 4.03 10.67 10.96
CA ASN A 138 4.15 11.16 9.60
C ASN A 138 2.76 11.44 9.01
N ILE A 139 1.81 10.53 9.24
CA ILE A 139 0.41 10.70 8.82
C ILE A 139 -0.17 11.94 9.51
N ALA A 140 -0.03 12.06 10.83
CA ALA A 140 -0.50 13.21 11.59
C ALA A 140 0.12 14.54 11.09
N PHE A 141 1.41 14.53 10.74
CA PHE A 141 2.06 15.67 10.12
C PHE A 141 1.40 16.06 8.79
N TRP A 142 1.17 15.10 7.89
CA TRP A 142 0.54 15.38 6.59
C TRP A 142 -0.93 15.79 6.72
N GLU A 143 -1.65 15.26 7.70
CA GLU A 143 -3.01 15.69 8.04
C GLU A 143 -3.02 17.14 8.55
N LEU A 144 -2.09 17.50 9.44
CA LEU A 144 -1.92 18.88 9.92
C LEU A 144 -1.63 19.84 8.76
N MET A 145 -0.83 19.43 7.77
CA MET A 145 -0.55 20.26 6.60
C MET A 145 -1.81 20.60 5.80
N ASN A 146 -2.90 19.83 5.93
CA ASN A 146 -4.17 20.15 5.27
C ASN A 146 -4.92 21.34 5.87
N GLU A 147 -4.57 21.78 7.08
CA GLU A 147 -5.17 22.97 7.72
C GLU A 147 -4.68 24.28 7.08
N TYR A 148 -3.57 24.24 6.34
CA TYR A 148 -2.97 25.43 5.73
C TYR A 148 -3.45 25.62 4.28
N ASP A 149 -3.67 26.87 3.87
CA ASP A 149 -3.99 27.26 2.48
C ASP A 149 -2.76 27.22 1.55
N TYR A 150 -1.92 26.20 1.72
CA TYR A 150 -0.76 25.98 0.88
C TYR A 150 -0.55 24.49 0.65
N ASP A 151 -0.60 24.08 -0.61
CA ASP A 151 -0.23 22.75 -1.04
C ASP A 151 1.30 22.72 -1.25
N ILE A 152 2.01 22.19 -0.26
CA ILE A 152 3.47 22.01 -0.26
C ILE A 152 3.91 21.10 -1.42
N ILE A 153 3.13 20.09 -1.78
CA ILE A 153 3.48 19.12 -2.82
C ILE A 153 3.43 19.79 -4.20
N ARG A 154 2.39 20.60 -4.43
CA ARG A 154 2.19 21.31 -5.71
C ARG A 154 2.81 22.70 -5.75
N GLY A 155 3.26 23.23 -4.60
CA GLY A 155 3.83 24.56 -4.46
C GLY A 155 2.85 25.72 -4.66
N VAL A 156 1.54 25.49 -4.53
CA VAL A 156 0.49 26.50 -4.81
C VAL A 156 -0.46 26.70 -3.65
N ARG A 157 -1.07 27.89 -3.57
CA ARG A 157 -2.20 28.12 -2.65
C ARG A 157 -3.43 27.38 -3.12
N ARG A 158 -4.14 26.72 -2.19
CA ARG A 158 -5.35 25.95 -2.53
C ARG A 158 -6.47 26.88 -3.00
N SER A 159 -6.57 28.06 -2.38
CA SER A 159 -7.46 29.15 -2.82
C SER A 159 -7.22 29.66 -4.25
N HIS A 160 -6.05 29.42 -4.84
CA HIS A 160 -5.75 29.79 -6.24
C HIS A 160 -6.18 28.73 -7.26
N GLN A 161 -6.55 27.51 -6.82
CA GLN A 161 -7.01 26.45 -7.72
C GLN A 161 -8.50 26.54 -8.04
N THR A 162 -9.33 27.11 -7.16
CA THR A 162 -10.79 27.26 -7.35
C THR A 162 -11.21 28.19 -8.50
N GLY A 163 -10.27 28.73 -9.29
CA GLY A 163 -10.55 29.62 -10.42
C GLY A 163 -10.20 29.06 -11.80
N LYS A 164 -9.79 27.78 -11.93
CA LYS A 164 -9.42 27.19 -13.22
C LYS A 164 -10.40 26.14 -13.77
N ASP A 165 -11.38 25.71 -12.98
CA ASP A 165 -12.34 24.68 -13.37
C ASP A 165 -13.69 25.27 -13.85
N GLU A 166 -13.77 26.60 -14.04
CA GLU A 166 -14.93 27.32 -14.59
C GLU A 166 -14.57 28.08 -15.88
N LEU A 167 -14.11 27.40 -16.93
CA LEU A 167 -14.07 27.94 -18.30
C LEU A 167 -14.32 26.86 -19.36
#